data_AF-A0A529KLF2-F1
#
_entry.id   AF-A0A529KLF2-F1
#
_cell.length_a   1.000
_cell.length_b   1.000
_cell.length_c   1.000
_cell.angle_alpha   90.00
_cell.angle_beta   90.00
_cell.angle_gamma   90.00
#
_symmetry.space_group_name_H-M   'P 1'
#
loop_
_entity.id
_entity.type
_entity.pdbx_description
1 polymer ?
#
loop_
_entity_poly.entity_id
_entity_poly.type
_entity_poly.pdbx_seq_one_letter_code
_entity_poly.pdbx_strand_id
1 'polypeptide(L)'
;MTRADMQSVFERFLEQLSEGVDEVDFHNALAYVSSQLDLLAFAYLSLPPRPGGKPTLISNYPAPWTARYLEHQYQSIDPVIVRARFGGCSFRWGPA
;
A
#
# COMPACT_ATOMS: atom_id res chain seq x y z
N MET A 1 15.66 -10.44 10.67
CA MET A 1 14.46 -11.31 10.69
C MET A 1 14.83 -12.67 10.10
N THR A 2 14.62 -13.77 10.84
CA THR A 2 14.82 -15.13 10.31
C THR A 2 13.67 -15.53 9.38
N ARG A 3 13.82 -16.67 8.66
CA ARG A 3 12.75 -17.19 7.81
C ARG A 3 11.49 -17.55 8.61
N ALA A 4 11.67 -18.12 9.80
CA ALA A 4 10.55 -18.45 10.69
C ALA A 4 9.83 -17.18 11.17
N ASP A 5 10.59 -16.15 11.56
CA ASP A 5 10.01 -14.86 11.95
C ASP A 5 9.19 -14.24 10.80
N MET A 6 9.72 -14.27 9.58
CA MET A 6 9.04 -13.74 8.39
C MET A 6 7.73 -14.50 8.10
N GLN A 7 7.74 -15.82 8.28
CA GLN A 7 6.54 -16.64 8.10
C GLN A 7 5.46 -16.26 9.12
N SER A 8 5.81 -16.14 10.40
CA SER A 8 4.85 -15.76 11.44
C SER A 8 4.29 -14.35 11.23
N VAL A 9 5.12 -13.40 10.79
CA VAL A 9 4.65 -12.04 10.43
C VAL A 9 3.62 -12.11 9.30
N PHE A 10 3.87 -12.91 8.28
CA PHE A 10 2.98 -13.04 7.12
C PHE A 10 1.68 -13.77 7.47
N GLU A 11 1.74 -14.85 8.26
CA GLU A 11 0.56 -15.58 8.73
C GLU A 11 -0.37 -14.67 9.54
N ARG A 12 0.19 -13.90 10.49
CA ARG A 12 -0.59 -12.92 11.26
C ARG A 12 -1.19 -11.83 10.38
N PHE A 13 -0.46 -11.36 9.37
CA PHE A 13 -1.00 -10.39 8.41
C PHE A 13 -2.19 -10.98 7.63
N LEU A 14 -2.10 -12.23 7.17
CA LEU A 14 -3.20 -12.91 6.48
C LEU A 14 -4.42 -13.12 7.39
N GLU A 15 -4.20 -13.47 8.65
CA GLU A 15 -5.27 -13.61 9.66
C GLU A 15 -6.00 -12.28 9.84
N GLN A 16 -5.28 -11.17 10.06
CA GLN A 16 -5.87 -9.84 10.18
C GLN A 16 -6.67 -9.42 8.93
N LEU A 17 -6.17 -9.75 7.74
CA LEU A 17 -6.90 -9.50 6.49
C LEU A 17 -8.17 -10.36 6.35
N SER A 18 -8.15 -11.58 6.86
CA SER A 18 -9.29 -12.51 6.77
C SER A 18 -10.39 -12.17 7.77
N GLU A 19 -10.05 -11.66 8.94
CA GLU A 19 -10.99 -11.29 10.00
C GLU A 19 -11.51 -9.85 9.85
N GLY A 20 -10.75 -8.97 9.18
CA GLY A 20 -11.10 -7.58 8.99
C GLY A 20 -12.39 -7.39 8.20
N VAL A 21 -13.22 -6.46 8.63
CA VAL A 21 -14.54 -6.20 8.03
C VAL A 21 -14.61 -4.87 7.30
N ASP A 22 -13.69 -3.96 7.57
CA ASP A 22 -13.71 -2.60 7.04
C ASP A 22 -12.33 -2.04 6.66
N GLU A 23 -12.33 -0.78 6.22
CA GLU A 23 -11.13 -0.05 5.81
C GLU A 23 -10.15 0.20 6.98
N VAL A 24 -10.65 0.32 8.21
CA VAL A 24 -9.82 0.53 9.40
C VAL A 24 -9.05 -0.74 9.72
N ASP A 25 -9.70 -1.89 9.65
CA ASP A 25 -9.04 -3.18 9.83
C ASP A 25 -7.97 -3.42 8.75
N PHE A 26 -8.29 -3.11 7.50
CA PHE A 26 -7.34 -3.22 6.39
C PHE A 26 -6.14 -2.29 6.56
N HIS A 27 -6.38 -1.03 6.95
CA HIS A 27 -5.33 -0.08 7.29
C HIS A 27 -4.43 -0.64 8.42
N ASN A 28 -5.01 -1.18 9.49
CA ASN A 28 -4.28 -1.71 10.63
C ASN A 28 -3.43 -2.94 10.26
N ALA A 29 -3.94 -3.83 9.41
CA ALA A 29 -3.18 -4.97 8.90
C ALA A 29 -1.96 -4.51 8.09
N LEU A 30 -2.14 -3.53 7.20
CA LEU A 30 -1.04 -2.96 6.41
C LEU A 30 -0.02 -2.21 7.29
N ALA A 31 -0.48 -1.47 8.30
CA ALA A 31 0.39 -0.80 9.27
C ALA A 31 1.23 -1.80 10.07
N TYR A 32 0.60 -2.88 10.53
CA TYR A 32 1.27 -3.96 11.24
C TYR A 32 2.39 -4.57 10.40
N VAL A 33 2.09 -5.11 9.21
CA VAL A 33 3.10 -5.80 8.39
C VAL A 33 4.23 -4.85 7.97
N SER A 34 3.91 -3.60 7.66
CA SER A 34 4.91 -2.59 7.30
C SER A 34 5.88 -2.32 8.45
N SER A 35 5.37 -2.21 9.68
CA SER A 35 6.21 -2.05 10.87
C SER A 35 7.15 -3.23 11.11
N GLN A 36 6.69 -4.46 10.85
CA GLN A 36 7.50 -5.67 11.02
C GLN A 36 8.58 -5.82 9.93
N LEU A 37 8.41 -5.12 8.80
CA LEU A 37 9.37 -5.07 7.69
C LEU A 37 10.28 -3.83 7.76
N ASP A 38 10.29 -3.10 8.88
CA ASP A 38 11.04 -1.87 9.08
C ASP A 38 10.70 -0.77 8.04
N LEU A 39 9.48 -0.79 7.51
CA LEU A 39 8.97 0.22 6.58
C LEU A 39 8.27 1.33 7.37
N LEU A 40 8.75 2.56 7.18
CA LEU A 40 8.16 3.75 7.80
C LEU A 40 6.72 4.01 7.35
N ALA A 41 6.41 3.68 6.09
CA ALA A 41 5.13 3.99 5.49
C ALA A 41 4.66 2.94 4.48
N PHE A 42 3.35 2.91 4.25
CA PHE A 42 2.70 2.12 3.21
C PHE A 42 1.62 2.94 2.50
N ALA A 43 1.30 2.50 1.29
CA ALA A 43 0.13 2.98 0.56
C ALA A 43 -0.49 1.85 -0.26
N TYR A 44 -1.79 1.67 -0.10
CA TYR A 44 -2.65 0.91 -0.99
C TYR A 44 -3.43 1.87 -1.86
N LEU A 45 -3.21 1.81 -3.18
CA LEU A 45 -3.89 2.63 -4.16
C LEU A 45 -4.72 1.74 -5.09
N SER A 46 -6.04 1.88 -5.03
CA SER A 46 -6.96 1.26 -5.99
C SER A 46 -7.40 2.30 -7.01
N LEU A 47 -7.16 1.98 -8.29
CA LEU A 47 -7.50 2.85 -9.41
C LEU A 47 -8.81 2.35 -10.04
N PRO A 48 -9.75 3.26 -10.34
CA PRO A 48 -11.00 2.87 -10.98
C PRO A 48 -10.74 2.30 -12.37
N PRO A 49 -11.54 1.32 -12.82
CA PRO A 49 -11.39 0.70 -14.14
C PRO A 49 -11.69 1.68 -15.29
N ARG A 50 -12.44 2.75 -15.02
CA ARG A 50 -12.77 3.79 -16.01
C ARG A 50 -11.99 5.09 -15.72
N PRO A 51 -11.53 5.80 -16.77
CA PRO A 51 -10.99 7.14 -16.62
C PRO A 51 -11.99 8.07 -15.91
N GLY A 52 -11.48 8.93 -15.03
CA GLY A 52 -12.30 9.94 -14.30
C GLY A 52 -12.98 9.45 -13.02
N GLY A 53 -12.87 8.17 -12.67
CA GLY A 53 -13.32 7.71 -11.34
C GLY A 53 -12.43 8.25 -10.22
N LYS A 54 -12.95 8.26 -8.99
CA LYS A 54 -12.17 8.62 -7.79
C LYS A 54 -11.32 7.42 -7.36
N PRO A 55 -9.98 7.57 -7.24
CA PRO A 55 -9.14 6.52 -6.67
C PRO A 55 -9.39 6.37 -5.16
N THR A 56 -9.20 5.15 -4.66
CA THR A 56 -9.18 4.86 -3.22
C THR A 56 -7.73 4.77 -2.77
N LEU A 57 -7.37 5.52 -1.72
CA LEU A 57 -6.04 5.55 -1.14
C LEU A 57 -6.13 5.28 0.36
N ILE A 58 -5.53 4.17 0.78
CA ILE A 58 -5.39 3.78 2.19
C ILE A 58 -3.90 3.80 2.51
N SER A 59 -3.47 4.64 3.43
CA SER A 59 -2.05 4.85 3.71
C SER A 59 -1.85 5.45 5.09
N ASN A 60 -0.67 5.25 5.66
CA ASN A 60 -0.23 5.97 6.86
C ASN A 60 0.59 7.24 6.54
N TYR A 61 0.60 7.71 5.29
CA TYR A 61 1.18 9.00 4.95
C TYR A 61 0.41 10.16 5.61
N PRO A 62 1.07 11.30 5.88
CA PRO A 62 0.39 12.48 6.40
C PRO A 62 -0.80 12.90 5.53
N ALA A 63 -1.95 13.17 6.14
CA ALA A 63 -3.16 13.57 5.43
C ALA A 63 -2.98 14.75 4.45
N PRO A 64 -2.18 15.80 4.77
CA PRO A 64 -1.91 16.87 3.79
C PRO A 64 -1.21 16.38 2.52
N TRP A 65 -0.34 15.37 2.64
CA TRP A 65 0.35 14.79 1.49
C TRP A 65 -0.60 13.99 0.62
N THR A 66 -1.42 13.11 1.21
CA THR A 66 -2.36 12.28 0.46
C THR A 66 -3.44 13.11 -0.24
N ALA A 67 -3.94 14.16 0.43
CA ALA A 67 -4.87 15.12 -0.16
C ALA A 67 -4.27 15.79 -1.41
N ARG A 68 -3.06 16.35 -1.27
CA ARG A 68 -2.34 16.99 -2.38
C ARG A 68 -2.07 16.02 -3.53
N TYR A 69 -1.64 14.80 -3.22
CA TYR A 69 -1.34 13.77 -4.20
C TYR A 69 -2.56 13.45 -5.07
N LEU A 70 -3.74 13.28 -4.44
CA LEU A 70 -4.99 12.99 -5.13
C LEU A 70 -5.56 14.19 -5.88
N GLU A 71 -5.53 15.38 -5.27
CA GLU A 71 -6.01 16.63 -5.88
C GLU A 71 -5.30 16.93 -7.21
N HIS A 72 -3.97 16.79 -7.22
CA HIS A 72 -3.15 17.00 -8.41
C HIS A 72 -2.98 15.77 -9.29
N GLN A 73 -3.71 14.68 -9.00
CA GLN A 73 -3.71 13.44 -9.77
C GLN A 73 -2.32 12.85 -10.04
N TYR A 74 -1.43 12.89 -9.04
CA TYR A 74 -0.05 12.43 -9.19
C TYR A 74 0.07 10.96 -9.56
N GLN A 75 -0.93 10.11 -9.26
CA GLN A 75 -1.01 8.73 -9.73
C GLN A 75 -0.92 8.55 -11.26
N SER A 76 -1.14 9.62 -12.04
CA SER A 76 -1.04 9.62 -13.50
C SER A 76 0.39 9.77 -14.01
N ILE A 77 1.27 10.38 -13.21
CA ILE A 77 2.67 10.67 -13.57
C ILE A 77 3.68 10.00 -12.63
N ASP A 78 3.22 9.45 -11.50
CA ASP A 78 4.07 8.77 -10.53
C ASP A 78 4.72 7.53 -11.17
N PRO A 79 6.06 7.48 -11.23
CA PRO A 79 6.77 6.38 -11.89
C PRO A 79 6.57 5.04 -11.20
N VAL A 80 6.30 5.00 -9.89
CA VAL A 80 5.97 3.77 -9.17
C VAL A 80 4.63 3.23 -9.67
N ILE A 81 3.63 4.11 -9.81
CA ILE A 81 2.30 3.72 -10.28
C ILE A 81 2.32 3.34 -11.76
N VAL A 82 3.00 4.12 -12.60
CA VAL A 82 3.16 3.82 -14.03
C VAL A 82 3.81 2.46 -14.21
N ARG A 83 4.89 2.15 -13.48
CA ARG A 83 5.55 0.84 -13.55
C ARG A 83 4.64 -0.29 -13.06
N ALA A 84 3.95 -0.10 -11.93
CA ALA A 84 3.08 -1.12 -11.35
C ALA A 84 1.89 -1.49 -12.26
N ARG A 85 1.36 -0.54 -13.05
CA ARG A 85 0.27 -0.82 -14.01
C ARG A 85 0.64 -1.82 -15.10
N PHE A 86 1.92 -1.88 -15.46
CA PHE A 86 2.42 -2.76 -16.54
C PHE A 86 3.24 -3.94 -16.00
N GLY A 87 3.68 -3.89 -14.74
CA GLY A 87 4.48 -4.92 -14.09
C GLY A 87 3.63 -5.91 -13.31
N GLY A 88 3.61 -7.18 -13.71
CA GLY A 88 2.93 -8.25 -12.97
C GLY A 88 3.71 -8.79 -11.76
N CYS A 89 4.79 -8.12 -11.35
CA CYS A 89 5.69 -8.58 -10.30
C CYS A 89 6.16 -7.43 -9.40
N SER A 90 6.57 -7.77 -8.17
CA SER A 90 7.12 -6.80 -7.22
C SER A 90 8.44 -6.22 -7.73
N PHE A 91 8.70 -4.96 -7.38
CA PHE A 91 9.94 -4.28 -7.74
C PHE A 91 10.36 -3.28 -6.66
N ARG A 92 11.66 -2.95 -6.64
CA ARG A 92 12.23 -1.87 -5.82
C ARG A 92 12.22 -0.56 -6.58
N TRP A 93 11.82 0.52 -5.91
CA TRP A 93 11.93 1.89 -6.38
C TRP A 93 13.12 2.59 -5.73
N GLY A 94 13.84 3.43 -6.48
CA GLY A 94 15.04 4.12 -6.01
C GLY A 94 16.35 3.36 -6.19
N PRO A 95 17.48 3.95 -5.78
CA PRO A 95 18.80 3.34 -5.92
C PRO A 95 18.93 2.06 -5.08
N ALA A 96 19.81 1.16 -5.54
CA ALA A 96 20.14 -0.11 -4.88
C ALA A 96 20.95 0.10 -3.60
#